data_AF-A0A9P5CTM7-F1
#
_entry.id   AF-A0A9P5CTM7-F1
#
_cell.length_a   1.000
_cell.length_b   1.000
_cell.length_c   1.000
_cell.angle_alpha   90.00
_cell.angle_beta   90.00
_cell.angle_gamma   90.00
#
_symmetry.space_group_name_H-M   'P 1'
#
loop_
_entity.id
_entity.type
_entity.pdbx_description
1 polymer ?
#
loop_
_entity_poly.entity_id
_entity_poly.type
_entity_poly.pdbx_seq_one_letter_code
_entity_poly.pdbx_strand_id
1 'polypeptide(L)'
;MAAPAVDAEENKRKMQAGELYYAFTPKLLEERNRCKMAQVLYNKSDGVGRREQIELYQDLTSDETPLPKKHHTSSQEEDEAQLEDFPVLIPPVIMDYGYNVKYV
;
A
#
# COMPACT_ATOMS: atom_id res chain seq x y z
N MET A 1 4.48 -28.41 13.52
CA MET A 1 3.48 -27.91 14.49
C MET A 1 2.27 -27.47 13.69
N ALA A 2 1.07 -27.99 13.99
CA ALA A 2 -0.16 -27.50 13.36
C ALA A 2 -0.44 -26.06 13.84
N ALA A 3 -0.99 -25.21 12.97
CA ALA A 3 -1.42 -23.87 13.37
C ALA A 3 -2.51 -24.00 14.46
N PRO A 4 -2.49 -23.17 15.52
CA PRO A 4 -3.56 -23.15 16.49
C PRO A 4 -4.89 -22.82 15.81
N ALA A 5 -5.99 -23.38 16.32
CA ALA A 5 -7.33 -22.97 15.90
C ALA A 5 -7.59 -21.57 16.46
N VAL A 6 -7.44 -20.55 15.62
CA VAL A 6 -7.69 -19.14 15.94
C VAL A 6 -8.82 -18.63 15.06
N ASP A 7 -9.77 -17.91 15.65
CA ASP A 7 -10.74 -17.13 14.90
C ASP A 7 -10.01 -16.04 14.10
N ALA A 8 -10.21 -16.02 12.78
CA ALA A 8 -9.44 -15.16 11.89
C ALA A 8 -9.75 -13.67 12.07
N GLU A 9 -10.99 -13.32 12.37
CA GLU A 9 -11.42 -11.93 12.55
C GLU A 9 -10.95 -11.39 13.88
N GLU A 10 -11.13 -12.14 14.97
CA GLU A 10 -10.66 -11.75 16.29
C GLU A 10 -9.13 -11.66 16.31
N ASN A 11 -8.43 -12.57 15.62
CA ASN A 11 -6.97 -12.50 15.51
C ASN A 11 -6.52 -11.24 14.75
N LYS A 12 -7.23 -10.84 13.68
CA LYS A 12 -6.95 -9.59 12.96
C LYS A 12 -7.25 -8.36 13.82
N ARG A 13 -8.36 -8.36 14.57
CA ARG A 13 -8.69 -7.31 15.54
C ARG A 13 -7.57 -7.14 16.58
N LYS A 14 -7.06 -8.25 17.13
CA LYS A 14 -5.93 -8.24 18.07
C LYS A 14 -4.67 -7.63 17.46
N MET A 15 -4.31 -8.00 16.23
CA MET A 15 -3.20 -7.39 15.49
C MET A 15 -3.37 -5.86 15.40
N GLN A 16 -4.56 -5.39 15.02
CA GLN A 16 -4.85 -3.96 14.88
C GLN A 16 -4.86 -3.22 16.23
N ALA A 17 -5.25 -3.89 17.31
CA ALA A 17 -5.27 -3.35 18.66
C ALA A 17 -3.90 -3.40 19.37
N GLY A 18 -2.87 -3.99 18.75
CA GLY A 18 -1.55 -4.19 19.38
C GLY A 18 -1.54 -5.29 20.45
N GLU A 19 -2.55 -6.16 20.47
CA GLU A 19 -2.62 -7.33 21.35
C GLU A 19 -1.82 -8.51 20.77
N LEU A 20 -1.46 -9.49 21.61
CA LEU A 20 -0.83 -10.72 21.14
C LEU A 20 -1.75 -11.47 20.18
N TYR A 21 -1.26 -11.72 18.97
CA TYR A 21 -1.99 -12.41 17.90
C TYR A 21 -1.12 -13.48 17.23
N TYR A 22 -1.75 -14.41 16.51
CA TYR A 22 -1.06 -15.42 15.72
C TYR A 22 -0.81 -14.90 14.29
N ALA A 23 0.45 -14.69 13.92
CA ALA A 23 0.82 -14.04 12.67
C ALA A 23 0.61 -14.89 11.40
N PHE A 24 0.43 -16.20 11.53
CA PHE A 24 0.42 -17.15 10.40
C PHE A 24 -0.99 -17.72 10.12
N THR A 25 -2.05 -16.95 10.40
CA THR A 25 -3.38 -17.29 9.91
C THR A 25 -3.44 -17.17 8.38
N PRO A 26 -4.26 -17.99 7.68
CA PRO A 26 -4.43 -17.87 6.23
C PRO A 26 -4.79 -16.45 5.78
N LYS A 27 -5.68 -15.78 6.51
CA LYS A 27 -6.12 -14.40 6.24
C LYS A 27 -4.95 -13.41 6.25
N LEU A 28 -4.14 -13.40 7.31
CA LEU A 28 -3.00 -12.47 7.40
C LEU A 28 -1.91 -12.79 6.38
N LEU A 29 -1.71 -14.07 6.04
CA LEU A 29 -0.78 -14.49 4.98
C LEU A 29 -1.23 -14.00 3.60
N GLU A 30 -2.53 -14.12 3.30
CA GLU A 30 -3.12 -13.61 2.05
C GLU A 30 -2.92 -12.09 1.93
N GLU A 31 -3.21 -11.35 3.00
CA GLU A 31 -3.03 -9.89 3.02
C GLU A 31 -1.56 -9.47 2.86
N ARG A 32 -0.61 -10.18 3.47
CA ARG A 32 0.83 -9.95 3.26
C ARG A 32 1.26 -10.29 1.84
N ASN A 33 0.72 -11.36 1.25
CA ASN A 33 1.02 -11.73 -0.13
C ASN A 33 0.51 -10.68 -1.12
N ARG A 34 -0.69 -10.11 -0.90
CA ARG A 34 -1.20 -8.97 -1.69
C ARG A 34 -0.23 -7.79 -1.62
N CYS A 35 0.19 -7.38 -0.41
CA CYS A 35 1.14 -6.28 -0.24
C CYS A 35 2.48 -6.57 -0.92
N LYS A 36 2.99 -7.79 -0.81
CA LYS A 36 4.23 -8.23 -1.49
C LYS A 36 4.11 -8.13 -3.01
N MET A 37 2.97 -8.48 -3.60
CA MET A 37 2.75 -8.35 -5.04
C MET A 37 2.76 -6.88 -5.48
N ALA A 38 2.04 -6.02 -4.75
CA ALA A 38 2.04 -4.57 -5.03
C ALA A 38 3.42 -3.93 -4.84
N GLN A 39 4.21 -4.36 -3.84
CA GLN A 39 5.60 -3.94 -3.65
C GLN A 39 6.50 -4.27 -4.82
N VAL A 40 6.32 -5.45 -5.44
CA VAL A 40 7.11 -5.82 -6.62
C VAL A 40 6.81 -4.90 -7.79
N LEU A 41 5.56 -4.44 -7.93
CA LEU A 41 5.18 -3.48 -8.96
C LEU A 41 5.75 -2.08 -8.64
N TYR A 42 5.54 -1.59 -7.42
CA TYR A 42 6.07 -0.30 -6.97
C TYR A 42 7.60 -0.22 -7.11
N ASN A 43 8.32 -1.25 -6.68
CA ASN A 43 9.78 -1.26 -6.72
C ASN A 43 10.37 -1.40 -8.12
N LYS A 44 9.53 -1.60 -9.15
CA LYS A 44 9.90 -1.57 -10.57
C LYS A 44 9.45 -0.28 -11.25
N SER A 45 8.94 0.70 -10.51
CA SER A 45 8.44 1.97 -11.03
C SER A 45 9.56 2.97 -11.37
N ASP A 46 10.82 2.53 -11.48
CA ASP A 46 11.90 3.43 -11.87
C ASP A 46 11.65 3.98 -13.28
N GLY A 47 11.57 5.30 -13.39
CA GLY A 47 11.34 5.99 -14.66
C GLY A 47 9.88 6.15 -15.09
N VAL A 48 8.90 5.70 -14.28
CA VAL A 48 7.49 6.08 -14.51
C VAL A 48 7.22 7.51 -14.04
N GLY A 49 6.17 8.14 -14.57
CA GLY A 49 5.77 9.47 -14.16
C GLY A 49 5.26 9.53 -12.72
N ARG A 50 5.32 10.71 -12.09
CA ARG A 50 4.93 10.92 -10.69
C ARG A 50 3.54 10.40 -10.34
N ARG A 51 2.56 10.62 -11.22
CA ARG A 51 1.17 10.18 -11.04
C ARG A 51 1.07 8.66 -10.99
N GLU A 52 1.67 7.97 -11.95
CA GLU A 52 1.67 6.51 -12.01
C GLU A 52 2.36 5.92 -10.77
N GLN A 53 3.45 6.54 -10.31
CA GLN A 53 4.10 6.13 -9.06
C GLN A 53 3.15 6.26 -7.85
N ILE A 54 2.36 7.33 -7.76
CA ILE A 54 1.36 7.49 -6.69
C ILE A 54 0.24 6.46 -6.82
N GLU A 55 -0.25 6.18 -8.03
CA GLU A 55 -1.27 5.14 -8.25
C GLU A 55 -0.78 3.76 -7.79
N LEU A 56 0.47 3.41 -8.09
CA LEU A 56 1.11 2.18 -7.58
C LEU A 56 1.25 2.20 -6.05
N TYR A 57 1.53 3.36 -5.46
CA TYR A 57 1.59 3.51 -4.00
C TYR A 57 0.20 3.38 -3.34
N GLN A 58 -0.84 3.89 -3.99
CA GLN A 58 -2.23 3.75 -3.56
C GLN A 58 -2.68 2.29 -3.58
N ASP A 59 -2.33 1.52 -4.63
CA ASP A 59 -2.57 0.07 -4.65
C ASP A 59 -1.81 -0.66 -3.53
N LEU A 60 -0.54 -0.32 -3.33
CA LEU A 60 0.30 -0.88 -2.26
C LEU A 60 -0.31 -0.66 -0.87
N THR A 61 -0.83 0.54 -0.61
CA THR A 61 -1.44 0.94 0.67
C THR A 61 -2.94 0.69 0.75
N SER A 62 -3.58 0.20 -0.31
CA SER A 62 -5.05 0.11 -0.41
C SER A 62 -5.73 1.44 -0.08
N ASP A 63 -5.13 2.54 -0.55
CA ASP A 63 -5.68 3.88 -0.46
C ASP A 63 -6.58 4.14 -1.68
N GLU A 64 -7.87 4.34 -1.43
CA GLU A 64 -8.87 4.60 -2.47
C GLU A 64 -9.12 6.11 -2.69
N THR A 65 -8.30 6.98 -2.08
CA THR A 65 -8.42 8.43 -2.23
C THR A 65 -8.22 8.81 -3.69
N PRO A 66 -9.20 9.43 -4.37
CA PRO A 66 -9.07 9.74 -5.79
C PRO A 66 -7.99 10.81 -6.02
N LEU A 67 -7.13 10.59 -7.01
CA LEU A 67 -6.16 11.60 -7.42
C LEU A 67 -6.87 12.80 -8.10
N PRO A 68 -6.29 14.01 -8.00
CA PRO A 68 -6.72 15.14 -8.80
C PRO A 68 -6.77 14.77 -10.29
N LYS A 69 -7.81 15.22 -11.00
CA LYS A 69 -7.98 14.89 -12.41
C LYS A 69 -6.87 15.56 -13.23
N LYS A 70 -6.14 14.75 -13.99
CA LYS A 70 -5.24 15.23 -15.03
C LYS A 70 -6.06 15.95 -16.11
N HIS A 71 -5.66 17.17 -16.47
CA HIS A 71 -6.26 17.88 -17.60
C HIS A 71 -5.69 17.32 -18.92
N HIS A 72 -6.53 17.22 -19.95
CA HIS A 72 -6.09 16.68 -21.25
C HIS A 72 -5.05 17.57 -21.95
N THR A 73 -4.98 18.85 -21.58
CA THR A 73 -4.01 19.83 -22.11
C THR A 73 -2.85 20.10 -21.16
N SER A 74 -2.83 19.54 -19.94
CA SER A 74 -1.80 19.90 -18.97
C SER A 74 -0.46 19.30 -19.36
N SER A 75 0.60 20.10 -19.21
CA SER A 75 1.96 19.62 -19.32
C SER A 75 2.29 18.62 -18.21
N GLN A 76 3.41 17.91 -18.32
CA GLN A 76 3.86 17.01 -17.26
C GLN A 76 4.12 17.76 -15.94
N GLU A 77 4.74 18.95 -16.02
CA GLU A 77 5.04 19.77 -14.84
C GLU A 77 3.77 20.27 -14.15
N GLU A 78 2.75 20.68 -14.93
CA GLU A 78 1.45 21.08 -14.39
C GLU A 78 0.72 19.90 -13.72
N ASP A 79 0.83 18.69 -14.27
CA ASP A 79 0.27 17.46 -13.68
C ASP A 79 1.00 17.08 -12.38
N GLU A 80 2.32 17.24 -12.34
CA GLU A 80 3.14 16.98 -11.14
C GLU A 80 2.87 18.00 -10.03
N ALA A 81 2.65 19.27 -10.37
CA ALA A 81 2.32 20.32 -9.40
C ALA A 81 1.00 20.06 -8.67
N GLN A 82 0.04 19.37 -9.28
CA GLN A 82 -1.20 18.94 -8.62
C GLN A 82 -0.97 17.90 -7.52
N LEU A 83 0.21 17.29 -7.48
CA LEU A 83 0.53 16.15 -6.63
C LEU A 83 1.50 16.54 -5.50
N GLU A 84 1.60 17.83 -5.18
CA GLU A 84 2.51 18.36 -4.15
C GLU A 84 2.23 17.83 -2.75
N ASP A 85 0.95 17.58 -2.42
CA ASP A 85 0.52 17.02 -1.13
C ASP A 85 0.72 15.50 -1.03
N PHE A 86 1.12 14.84 -2.12
CA PHE A 86 1.32 13.39 -2.14
C PHE A 86 2.77 13.02 -1.78
N PRO A 87 3.00 11.86 -1.13
CA PRO A 87 4.32 11.47 -0.64
C PRO A 87 5.25 11.06 -1.79
N VAL A 88 6.51 11.47 -1.71
CA VAL A 88 7.58 10.99 -2.61
C VAL A 88 8.27 9.82 -1.93
N LEU A 89 8.08 8.59 -2.43
CA LEU A 89 8.79 7.42 -1.93
C LEU A 89 9.80 6.93 -2.95
N ILE A 90 11.04 6.76 -2.52
CA ILE A 90 12.13 6.28 -3.35
C ILE A 90 12.18 4.75 -3.23
N PRO A 91 12.06 3.98 -4.33
CA PRO A 91 12.28 2.54 -4.31
C PRO A 91 13.68 2.17 -3.78
N PRO A 92 13.84 1.03 -3.07
CA PRO A 92 12.81 0.06 -2.75
C PRO A 92 12.02 0.39 -1.47
N VAL A 93 10.73 0.06 -1.49
CA VAL A 93 9.80 0.13 -0.35
C VAL A 93 9.43 -1.29 0.08
N ILE A 94 9.43 -1.52 1.41
CA ILE A 94 9.08 -2.81 2.03
C ILE A 94 8.14 -2.53 3.21
N MET A 95 7.03 -3.27 3.26
CA MET A 95 5.95 -3.18 4.24
C MET A 95 5.32 -4.57 4.47
N ASP A 96 4.67 -4.80 5.61
CA ASP A 96 3.96 -6.08 5.81
C ASP A 96 2.59 -6.10 5.10
N TYR A 97 1.78 -5.08 5.33
CA TYR A 97 0.37 -5.05 4.89
C TYR A 97 0.04 -3.87 3.95
N GLY A 98 0.88 -2.84 3.94
CA GLY A 98 0.67 -1.58 3.22
C GLY A 98 -0.39 -0.70 3.87
N TYR A 99 -1.59 -1.23 4.07
CA TYR A 99 -2.77 -0.47 4.54
C TYR A 99 -2.68 0.09 5.97
N ASN A 100 -1.72 -0.38 6.76
CA ASN A 100 -1.43 0.16 8.09
C ASN A 100 -0.54 1.40 8.07
N VAL A 101 0.05 1.73 6.92
CA VAL A 101 0.83 2.96 6.72
C VAL A 101 -0.10 4.03 6.18
N LYS A 102 -0.14 5.17 6.86
CA LYS A 102 -0.90 6.35 6.47
C LYS A 102 0.06 7.52 6.36
N TYR A 103 -0.09 8.34 5.34
CA TYR A 103 0.52 9.67 5.27
C TYR A 103 -0.54 10.70 5.61
N VAL A 104 -0.12 11.79 6.26
CA VAL A 104 -0.98 12.83 6.83
C VAL A 104 -1.46 13.77 5.73
#